data_AF-A0A7S3XKV6-F1
#
_entry.id   AF-A0A7S3XKV6-F1
#
_cell.length_a   1.000
_cell.length_b   1.000
_cell.length_c   1.000
_cell.angle_alpha   90.00
_cell.angle_beta   90.00
_cell.angle_gamma   90.00
#
_symmetry.space_group_name_H-M   'P 1'
#
loop_
_entity.id
_entity.type
_entity.pdbx_description
1 polymer ?
#
loop_
_entity_poly.entity_id
_entity_poly.type
_entity_poly.pdbx_seq_one_letter_code
_entity_poly.pdbx_strand_id
1 'polypeptide(L)'
;AGPALAYVACGRLDATFEQGSWNMNCGPKIWDFSGASLVVEEAGGACIDAKTGGSFDVMGRSFFAASSKVLADSLWTALNAANPPELIELGGPDGSASKPKDVKVAKSPAK
;
A
#
# COMPACT_ATOMS: atom_id res chain seq x y z
N ALA A 1 1.03 7.25 9.98
CA ALA A 1 2.05 6.20 9.74
C ALA A 1 2.74 5.62 10.99
N GLY A 2 3.73 6.29 11.61
CA GLY A 2 4.69 5.65 12.55
C GLY A 2 4.13 4.73 13.66
N PRO A 3 3.19 5.18 14.51
CA PRO A 3 2.65 4.34 15.59
C PRO A 3 1.90 3.10 15.11
N ALA A 4 1.26 3.15 13.92
CA ALA A 4 0.52 2.02 13.38
C ALA A 4 1.45 0.87 12.97
N LEU A 5 2.64 1.19 12.45
CA LEU A 5 3.68 0.20 12.13
C LEU A 5 4.20 -0.50 13.39
N ALA A 6 4.41 0.23 14.48
CA ALA A 6 4.79 -0.36 15.76
C ALA A 6 3.70 -1.30 16.31
N TYR A 7 2.42 -0.99 16.09
CA TYR A 7 1.33 -1.91 16.45
C TYR A 7 1.32 -3.19 15.63
N VAL A 8 1.71 -3.15 14.35
CA VAL A 8 1.94 -4.37 13.56
C VAL A 8 3.10 -5.18 14.13
N ALA A 9 4.23 -4.54 14.41
CA ALA A 9 5.39 -5.22 15.00
C ALA A 9 5.09 -5.85 16.38
N CYS A 10 4.22 -5.23 17.19
CA CYS A 10 3.77 -5.79 18.46
C CYS A 10 2.62 -6.80 18.35
N GLY A 11 2.13 -7.13 17.14
CA GLY A 11 1.01 -8.05 16.94
C GLY A 11 -0.35 -7.51 17.39
N ARG A 12 -0.49 -6.19 17.58
CA ARG A 12 -1.78 -5.54 17.88
C ARG A 12 -2.64 -5.32 16.62
N LEU A 13 -1.98 -5.21 15.46
CA LEU A 13 -2.61 -5.12 14.15
C LEU A 13 -1.99 -6.16 13.23
N ASP A 14 -2.79 -6.75 12.35
CA ASP A 14 -2.30 -7.72 11.36
C ASP A 14 -1.68 -7.03 10.14
N ALA A 15 -2.22 -5.88 9.74
CA ALA A 15 -1.69 -5.07 8.65
C ALA A 15 -2.09 -3.60 8.77
N THR A 16 -1.31 -2.72 8.15
CA THR A 16 -1.60 -1.30 7.99
C THR A 16 -1.03 -0.81 6.67
N PHE A 17 -1.72 0.13 6.01
CA PHE A 17 -1.23 0.75 4.80
C PHE A 17 -1.66 2.21 4.73
N GLU A 18 -0.82 3.03 4.10
CA GLU A 18 -1.11 4.42 3.82
C GLU A 18 -0.52 4.76 2.45
N GLN A 19 -1.28 5.48 1.63
CA GLN A 19 -0.84 5.89 0.31
C GLN A 19 -0.69 7.41 0.26
N GLY A 20 0.35 7.87 -0.43
CA GLY A 20 0.63 9.29 -0.61
C GLY A 20 1.18 9.59 -1.99
N SER A 21 1.30 10.88 -2.32
CA SER A 21 1.83 11.33 -3.60
C SER A 21 2.67 12.58 -3.43
N TRP A 22 3.85 12.59 -4.07
CA TRP A 22 4.69 13.79 -4.18
C TRP A 22 3.95 14.94 -4.88
N ASN A 23 3.27 14.65 -5.99
CA ASN A 23 2.59 15.66 -6.81
C ASN A 23 1.46 16.36 -6.04
N MET A 24 0.69 15.61 -5.25
CA MET A 24 -0.43 16.15 -4.46
C MET A 24 0.00 16.64 -3.07
N ASN A 25 1.28 16.53 -2.73
CA ASN A 25 1.83 16.81 -1.40
C ASN A 25 1.09 16.10 -0.23
N CYS A 26 0.40 14.99 -0.49
CA CYS A 26 -0.44 14.29 0.49
C CYS A 26 0.14 12.93 0.91
N GLY A 27 -0.31 12.43 2.07
CA GLY A 27 0.13 11.16 2.63
C GLY A 27 1.50 11.22 3.30
N PRO A 28 2.04 10.06 3.72
CA PRO A 28 3.14 10.00 4.66
C PRO A 28 4.44 10.53 4.04
N LYS A 29 5.27 11.12 4.89
CA LYS A 29 6.62 11.53 4.55
C LYS A 29 7.58 10.40 4.91
N ILE A 30 8.74 10.41 4.29
CA ILE A 30 9.76 9.36 4.41
C ILE A 30 10.07 9.06 5.88
N TRP A 31 10.30 10.10 6.68
CA TRP A 31 10.63 9.96 8.11
C TRP A 31 9.48 9.39 8.96
N ASP A 32 8.23 9.39 8.48
CA ASP A 32 7.10 8.89 9.26
C ASP A 32 7.06 7.36 9.35
N PHE A 33 7.74 6.66 8.46
CA PHE A 33 7.73 5.18 8.40
C PHE A 33 9.11 4.54 8.21
N SER A 34 10.14 5.27 7.78
CA SER A 34 11.49 4.70 7.52
C SER A 34 12.08 3.93 8.70
N GLY A 35 11.95 4.47 9.91
CA GLY A 35 12.46 3.78 11.10
C GLY A 35 11.59 2.59 11.50
N ALA A 36 10.27 2.71 11.33
CA ALA A 36 9.33 1.69 11.75
C ALA A 36 9.22 0.52 10.77
N SER A 37 9.57 0.70 9.49
CA SER A 37 9.64 -0.40 8.51
C SER A 37 10.71 -1.42 8.91
N LEU A 38 11.88 -0.97 9.35
CA LEU A 38 12.93 -1.85 9.86
C LEU A 38 12.46 -2.63 11.09
N VAL A 39 11.74 -1.96 12.01
CA VAL A 39 11.19 -2.62 13.22
C VAL A 39 10.18 -3.72 12.85
N VAL A 40 9.34 -3.49 11.83
CA VAL A 40 8.38 -4.49 11.34
C VAL A 40 9.11 -5.69 10.73
N GLU A 41 10.14 -5.45 9.91
CA GLU A 41 10.93 -6.52 9.29
C GLU A 41 11.67 -7.36 10.34
N GLU A 42 12.30 -6.73 11.34
CA GLU A 42 12.97 -7.42 12.45
C GLU A 42 12.00 -8.19 13.36
N ALA A 43 10.73 -7.75 13.44
CA ALA A 43 9.67 -8.48 14.13
C ALA A 43 9.15 -9.69 13.32
N GLY A 44 9.67 -9.94 12.11
CA GLY A 44 9.25 -11.02 11.21
C GLY A 44 8.09 -10.64 10.29
N GLY A 45 7.68 -9.37 10.29
CA GLY A 45 6.70 -8.83 9.35
C GLY A 45 7.29 -8.54 7.97
N ALA A 46 6.50 -7.93 7.11
CA ALA A 46 6.93 -7.52 5.78
C ALA A 46 6.39 -6.14 5.42
N CYS A 47 7.23 -5.34 4.78
CA CYS A 47 6.85 -4.08 4.14
C CYS A 47 6.91 -4.23 2.61
N ILE A 48 5.87 -3.77 1.93
CA ILE A 48 5.77 -3.69 0.46
C ILE A 48 5.29 -2.30 0.05
N ASP A 49 5.44 -1.94 -1.23
CA ASP A 49 4.84 -0.72 -1.73
C ASP A 49 3.31 -0.89 -1.89
N ALA A 50 2.54 -0.02 -1.25
CA ALA A 50 1.08 -0.08 -1.31
C ALA A 50 0.51 0.16 -2.72
N LYS A 51 1.23 0.90 -3.58
CA LYS A 51 0.76 1.18 -4.95
C LYS A 51 1.01 0.02 -5.89
N THR A 52 2.24 -0.49 -5.90
CA THR A 52 2.66 -1.52 -6.86
C THR A 52 2.59 -2.95 -6.33
N GLY A 53 2.51 -3.14 -5.01
CA GLY A 53 2.60 -4.45 -4.36
C GLY A 53 3.99 -5.08 -4.42
N GLY A 54 4.95 -4.35 -4.98
CA GLY A 54 6.31 -4.80 -5.20
C GLY A 54 7.21 -4.53 -4.01
N SER A 55 8.52 -4.50 -4.28
CA SER A 55 9.54 -4.11 -3.29
C SER A 55 9.22 -2.77 -2.67
N PHE A 56 9.43 -2.66 -1.36
CA PHE A 56 9.20 -1.43 -0.62
C PHE A 56 10.13 -0.30 -1.11
N ASP A 57 9.54 0.82 -1.54
CA ASP A 57 10.25 2.04 -1.91
C ASP A 57 10.02 3.13 -0.85
N VAL A 58 11.07 3.40 -0.07
CA VAL A 58 11.05 4.41 1.00
C VAL A 58 10.73 5.81 0.47
N MET A 59 11.09 6.12 -0.78
CA MET A 59 10.86 7.42 -1.41
C MET A 59 9.47 7.54 -2.05
N GLY A 60 8.74 6.43 -2.19
CA GLY A 60 7.46 6.35 -2.91
C GLY A 60 6.26 7.01 -2.21
N ARG A 61 6.45 7.44 -0.95
CA ARG A 61 5.42 8.03 -0.07
C ARG A 61 4.22 7.13 0.18
N SER A 62 4.44 5.84 0.08
CA SER A 62 3.43 4.80 0.29
C SER A 62 4.08 3.66 1.04
N PHE A 63 3.33 3.04 1.94
CA PHE A 63 3.78 1.81 2.60
C PHE A 63 2.60 0.90 2.83
N PHE A 64 2.87 -0.39 2.77
CA PHE A 64 1.98 -1.45 3.21
C PHE A 64 2.79 -2.37 4.11
N ALA A 65 2.38 -2.55 5.36
CA ALA A 65 3.05 -3.39 6.32
C ALA A 65 2.08 -4.45 6.85
N ALA A 66 2.54 -5.68 6.98
CA ALA A 66 1.77 -6.77 7.58
C ALA A 66 2.64 -7.65 8.48
N SER A 67 1.99 -8.46 9.30
CA SER A 67 2.62 -9.45 10.19
C SER A 67 3.34 -10.57 9.44
N SER A 68 3.09 -10.75 8.14
CA SER A 68 3.85 -11.66 7.27
C SER A 68 3.77 -11.27 5.79
N LYS A 69 4.72 -11.75 4.98
CA LYS A 69 4.72 -11.51 3.53
C LYS A 69 3.50 -12.13 2.82
N VAL A 70 3.09 -13.33 3.23
CA VAL A 70 1.91 -14.03 2.66
C VAL A 70 0.64 -13.22 2.90
N LEU A 71 0.52 -12.63 4.10
CA LEU A 71 -0.61 -11.77 4.42
C LEU A 71 -0.55 -10.45 3.62
N ALA A 72 0.63 -9.85 3.49
CA ALA A 72 0.80 -8.63 2.70
C ALA A 72 0.35 -8.83 1.24
N ASP A 73 0.80 -9.90 0.60
CA ASP A 73 0.47 -10.20 -0.81
C ASP A 73 -1.02 -10.51 -1.00
N SER A 74 -1.62 -11.28 -0.09
CA SER A 74 -3.04 -11.65 -0.18
C SER A 74 -3.96 -10.45 0.04
N LEU A 75 -3.66 -9.60 1.04
CA LEU A 75 -4.43 -8.37 1.29
C LEU A 75 -4.25 -7.35 0.18
N TRP A 76 -3.04 -7.17 -0.33
CA TRP A 76 -2.80 -6.26 -1.45
C TRP A 76 -3.57 -6.70 -2.70
N THR A 77 -3.56 -8.00 -3.00
CA THR A 77 -4.35 -8.57 -4.11
C THR A 77 -5.84 -8.33 -3.92
N ALA A 78 -6.36 -8.57 -2.72
CA ALA A 78 -7.78 -8.34 -2.40
C ALA A 78 -8.16 -6.85 -2.50
N LEU A 79 -7.30 -5.94 -2.01
CA LEU A 79 -7.51 -4.50 -2.08
C LEU A 79 -7.53 -4.00 -3.51
N ASN A 80 -6.61 -4.45 -4.36
CA ASN A 80 -6.59 -4.07 -5.76
C ASN A 80 -7.75 -4.63 -6.57
N ALA A 81 -8.23 -5.83 -6.23
CA ALA A 81 -9.44 -6.38 -6.83
C ALA A 81 -10.69 -5.57 -6.45
N ALA A 82 -10.74 -5.07 -5.20
CA ALA A 82 -11.85 -4.26 -4.71
C ALA A 82 -11.80 -2.80 -5.18
N ASN A 83 -10.60 -2.23 -5.32
CA ASN A 83 -10.40 -0.83 -5.66
C ASN A 83 -9.11 -0.67 -6.50
N PRO A 84 -9.20 -0.56 -7.83
CA PRO A 84 -8.01 -0.44 -8.67
C PRO A 84 -7.27 0.87 -8.38
N PRO A 85 -5.92 0.87 -8.41
CA PRO A 85 -5.08 2.00 -7.99
C PRO A 85 -5.24 3.30 -8.79
N GLU A 86 -6.01 3.32 -9.89
CA GLU A 86 -6.35 4.56 -10.62
C GLU A 86 -7.22 5.55 -9.82
N LEU A 87 -7.95 5.08 -8.79
CA LEU A 87 -8.86 5.95 -8.02
C LEU A 87 -8.15 6.91 -7.04
N ILE A 88 -6.82 6.85 -6.91
CA ILE A 88 -6.03 7.71 -6.03
C ILE A 88 -5.33 8.85 -6.80
N GLU A 89 -5.32 8.82 -8.14
CA GLU A 89 -4.92 9.97 -8.98
C GLU A 89 -6.03 11.03 -9.12
N LEU A 90 -7.17 10.89 -8.42
CA LEU A 90 -8.29 11.84 -8.39
C LEU A 90 -8.01 13.10 -7.56
N GLY A 91 -6.96 13.83 -7.94
CA GLY A 91 -6.57 15.08 -7.30
C GLY A 91 -5.61 15.92 -8.16
N GLY A 92 -5.80 15.91 -9.48
CA GLY A 92 -5.36 17.04 -10.31
C GLY A 92 -6.20 18.29 -10.00
N PRO A 93 -5.70 19.51 -10.25
CA PRO A 93 -6.27 20.78 -9.78
C PRO A 93 -7.69 21.12 -10.30
N ASP A 94 -8.27 20.28 -11.15
CA ASP A 94 -9.50 20.50 -11.89
C ASP A 94 -10.66 19.57 -11.51
N GLY A 95 -10.49 18.64 -10.56
CA GLY A 95 -11.62 17.94 -9.92
C GLY A 95 -12.55 17.16 -10.85
N SER A 96 -12.15 16.87 -12.09
CA SER A 96 -12.92 16.02 -12.98
C SER A 96 -12.48 14.57 -12.82
N ALA A 97 -13.33 13.75 -12.21
CA ALA A 97 -13.11 12.32 -12.14
C ALA A 97 -13.15 11.70 -13.54
N SER A 98 -11.99 11.35 -14.10
CA SER A 98 -11.94 10.52 -15.30
C SER A 98 -12.42 9.11 -14.94
N LYS A 99 -13.51 8.68 -15.56
CA LYS A 99 -14.13 7.36 -15.34
C LYS A 99 -13.09 6.24 -15.46
N PRO A 100 -13.16 5.20 -14.61
CA PRO A 100 -12.32 4.02 -14.76
C PRO A 100 -12.58 3.40 -16.14
N LYS A 101 -11.51 3.17 -16.90
CA LYS A 101 -11.60 2.43 -18.17
C LYS A 101 -11.81 0.96 -17.84
N ASP A 102 -12.78 0.32 -18.50
CA ASP A 102 -13.13 -1.08 -18.28
C ASP A 102 -11.90 -2.00 -18.43
N VAL A 103 -11.34 -2.44 -17.30
CA VAL A 103 -10.29 -3.47 -17.28
C VAL A 103 -10.96 -4.80 -17.61
N LYS A 104 -10.76 -5.27 -18.84
CA LYS A 104 -11.14 -6.64 -19.25
C LYS A 104 -10.29 -7.63 -18.46
N VAL A 105 -10.88 -8.25 -17.44
CA VAL A 105 -10.30 -9.41 -16.75
C VAL A 105 -10.12 -10.53 -17.78
N ALA A 106 -8.87 -10.87 -18.10
CA ALA A 106 -8.55 -12.03 -18.89
C ALA A 106 -8.98 -13.28 -18.10
N LYS A 107 -9.96 -14.03 -18.62
CA LYS A 107 -10.37 -15.33 -18.07
C LYS A 107 -9.17 -16.27 -18.12
N SER A 108 -8.77 -16.79 -16.95
CA SER A 108 -7.82 -17.89 -16.85
C SER A 108 -8.42 -19.15 -17.52
N PRO A 109 -7.66 -19.90 -18.34
CA PRO A 109 -8.15 -21.12 -18.97
C PRO A 109 -8.36 -22.22 -17.93
N ALA A 110 -9.54 -22.81 -17.94
CA ALA A 110 -9.89 -23.96 -17.10
C ALA A 110 -9.00 -25.16 -17.43
N LYS A 111 -8.48 -25.82 -16.38
CA LYS A 111 -8.04 -27.21 -16.47
C LYS A 111 -8.41 -27.95 -15.20
#